data_AF-A0A2H0WGB1-F1
#
_entry.id   AF-A0A2H0WGB1-F1
#
_cell.length_a   1.000
_cell.length_b   1.000
_cell.length_c   1.000
_cell.angle_alpha   90.00
_cell.angle_beta   90.00
_cell.angle_gamma   90.00
#
_symmetry.space_group_name_H-M   'P 1'
#
loop_
_entity.id
_entity.type
_entity.pdbx_description
1 polymer ?
#
loop_
_entity_poly.entity_id
_entity_poly.type
_entity_poly.pdbx_seq_one_letter_code
_entity_poly.pdbx_strand_id
1 'polypeptide(L)'
;MYAIPKPYKRWQRPYKRGESGCKHYLHETGVRTVASESKETVLDDSVKDDFKLIFEKNKGSGKAILLDDSLGELSIVSTRSLASSLKKSSGVSAVIVDGAVTAPSLKAADEAGVRVIVASSFAKTDTEIQLLSY
;
A
#
# COMPACT_ATOMS: atom_id res chain seq x y z
N MET A 1 -67.93 23.35 13.87
CA MET A 1 -66.57 23.86 13.55
C MET A 1 -65.57 22.79 13.94
N TYR A 2 -65.12 21.97 12.98
CA TYR A 2 -64.22 20.86 13.27
C TYR A 2 -62.77 21.32 13.13
N ALA A 3 -62.01 21.22 14.23
CA ALA A 3 -60.59 21.51 14.27
C ALA A 3 -59.81 20.42 13.51
N ILE A 4 -59.09 20.81 12.46
CA ILE A 4 -58.20 19.93 11.70
C ILE A 4 -56.94 19.70 12.56
N PRO A 5 -56.64 18.45 12.99
CA PRO A 5 -55.42 18.18 13.74
C PRO A 5 -54.19 18.32 12.83
N LYS A 6 -53.16 19.02 13.31
CA LYS A 6 -51.91 19.25 12.59
C LYS A 6 -51.25 17.91 12.20
N PRO A 7 -50.69 17.78 10.98
CA PRO A 7 -49.95 16.58 10.60
C PRO A 7 -48.72 16.42 11.49
N TYR A 8 -48.68 15.27 12.14
CA TYR A 8 -47.59 14.73 12.95
C TYR A 8 -46.24 14.89 12.24
N LYS A 9 -45.23 15.35 13.00
CA LYS A 9 -43.84 15.44 12.57
C LYS A 9 -43.40 14.11 11.95
N ARG A 10 -42.80 14.17 10.77
CA ARG A 10 -42.07 13.09 10.11
C ARG A 10 -40.92 12.63 11.03
N TRP A 11 -41.15 11.61 11.83
CA TRP A 11 -40.10 10.92 12.57
C TRP A 11 -39.23 10.18 11.55
N GLN A 12 -38.09 10.77 11.20
CA GLN A 12 -36.99 10.02 10.62
C GLN A 12 -36.61 8.95 11.65
N ARG A 13 -36.89 7.68 11.34
CA ARG A 13 -36.38 6.57 12.12
C ARG A 13 -34.86 6.54 11.90
N PRO A 14 -34.03 6.75 12.92
CA PRO A 14 -32.61 6.47 12.77
C PRO A 14 -32.49 4.96 12.58
N TYR A 15 -31.88 4.54 11.48
CA TYR A 15 -31.58 3.14 11.25
C TYR A 15 -30.64 2.67 12.37
N LYS A 16 -31.14 1.81 13.26
CA LYS A 16 -30.36 1.04 14.23
C LYS A 16 -30.67 -0.44 14.00
N ARG A 17 -29.81 -1.12 13.26
CA ARG A 17 -29.24 -2.44 13.61
C ARG A 17 -28.57 -3.08 12.40
N GLY A 18 -27.37 -3.56 12.65
CA GLY A 18 -26.52 -4.28 11.73
C GLY A 18 -25.15 -4.40 12.36
N GLU A 19 -25.11 -5.03 13.53
CA GLU A 19 -23.88 -5.41 14.23
C GLU A 19 -23.10 -6.34 13.31
N SER A 20 -22.09 -5.79 12.65
CA SER A 20 -21.06 -6.56 11.97
C SER A 20 -19.77 -5.87 12.38
N GLY A 21 -19.22 -6.34 13.50
CA GLY A 21 -18.04 -5.78 14.12
C GLY A 21 -16.86 -5.83 13.16
N CYS A 22 -16.60 -4.73 12.48
CA CYS A 22 -15.25 -4.39 12.10
C CYS A 22 -14.69 -3.56 13.26
N LYS A 23 -13.98 -4.25 14.17
CA LYS A 23 -13.14 -3.61 15.17
C LYS A 23 -12.22 -2.64 14.43
N HIS A 24 -12.58 -1.36 14.43
CA HIS A 24 -11.68 -0.30 14.03
C HIS A 24 -10.67 -0.16 15.17
N TYR A 25 -9.60 -0.95 15.10
CA TYR A 25 -8.40 -0.65 15.89
C TYR A 25 -7.85 0.66 15.34
N LEU A 26 -8.15 1.75 16.03
CA LEU A 26 -7.31 2.94 16.01
C LEU A 26 -5.96 2.51 16.59
N HIS A 27 -5.04 2.11 15.71
CA HIS A 27 -3.64 2.09 16.08
C HIS A 27 -3.21 3.54 16.22
N GLU A 28 -3.07 3.97 17.47
CA GLU A 28 -2.34 5.16 17.84
C GLU A 28 -0.95 5.06 17.21
N THR A 29 -0.72 5.85 16.16
CA THR A 29 0.58 5.94 15.49
C THR A 29 1.50 6.75 16.39
N GLY A 30 2.14 6.06 17.34
CA GLY A 30 3.36 6.52 17.97
C GLY A 30 4.41 6.71 16.89
N VAL A 31 4.74 7.97 16.62
CA VAL A 31 5.83 8.39 15.74
C VAL A 31 7.12 7.79 16.28
N ARG A 32 7.67 6.81 15.56
CA ARG A 32 9.06 6.38 15.71
C ARG A 32 9.84 6.95 14.55
N THR A 33 10.36 8.16 14.75
CA THR A 33 11.52 8.66 14.02
C THR A 33 12.69 7.72 14.29
N VAL A 34 13.00 6.85 13.34
CA VAL A 34 14.30 6.19 13.25
C VAL A 34 15.09 6.90 12.17
N ALA A 35 16.00 7.76 12.62
CA ALA A 35 17.10 8.24 11.82
C ALA A 35 18.08 7.08 11.65
N SER A 36 18.31 6.60 10.42
CA SER A 36 19.49 5.78 10.11
C SER A 36 19.73 5.64 8.62
N GLU A 37 20.73 6.41 8.18
CA GLU A 37 21.73 6.12 7.15
C GLU A 37 21.26 5.92 5.69
N SER A 38 21.34 7.03 4.96
CA SER A 38 21.39 7.13 3.51
C SER A 38 22.61 6.38 2.96
N LYS A 39 22.47 5.07 2.78
CA LYS A 39 23.33 4.32 1.88
C LYS A 39 22.94 4.68 0.45
N GLU A 40 23.75 5.51 -0.19
CA GLU A 40 23.71 5.76 -1.62
C GLU A 40 24.00 4.44 -2.35
N THR A 41 22.97 3.61 -2.57
CA THR A 41 23.12 2.41 -3.38
C THR A 41 23.10 2.82 -4.83
N VAL A 42 24.30 3.08 -5.35
CA VAL A 42 24.59 2.99 -6.79
C VAL A 42 23.97 1.66 -7.26
N LEU A 43 22.90 1.74 -8.05
CA LEU A 43 22.25 0.59 -8.66
C LEU A 43 23.26 -0.07 -9.60
N ASP A 44 24.01 -1.03 -9.09
CA ASP A 44 24.86 -1.91 -9.89
C ASP A 44 24.00 -2.59 -10.96
N ASP A 45 24.49 -2.67 -12.20
CA ASP A 45 23.69 -3.18 -13.32
C ASP A 45 23.22 -4.63 -13.06
N SER A 46 23.96 -5.41 -12.27
CA SER A 46 23.55 -6.76 -11.85
C SER A 46 22.19 -6.76 -11.12
N VAL A 47 21.94 -5.76 -10.28
CA VAL A 47 20.71 -5.66 -9.48
C VAL A 47 19.50 -5.38 -10.37
N LYS A 48 19.68 -4.64 -11.46
CA LYS A 48 18.59 -4.36 -12.43
C LYS A 48 18.17 -5.63 -13.17
N ASP A 49 19.14 -6.47 -13.54
CA ASP A 49 18.87 -7.76 -14.19
C ASP A 49 18.10 -8.70 -13.27
N ASP A 50 18.46 -8.76 -11.98
CA ASP A 50 17.71 -9.54 -10.99
C ASP A 50 16.27 -9.05 -10.83
N PHE A 51 16.06 -7.73 -10.72
CA PHE A 51 14.71 -7.16 -10.66
C PHE A 51 13.89 -7.49 -11.90
N LYS A 52 14.50 -7.44 -13.09
CA LYS A 52 13.85 -7.78 -14.36
C LYS A 52 13.46 -9.25 -14.38
N LEU A 53 14.35 -10.15 -13.97
CA LEU A 53 14.11 -11.59 -13.98
C LEU A 53 12.99 -12.00 -13.00
N ILE A 54 12.96 -11.40 -11.81
CA ILE A 54 11.89 -11.63 -10.83
C ILE A 54 10.56 -11.05 -11.35
N PHE A 55 10.59 -9.88 -11.97
CA PHE A 55 9.40 -9.26 -12.57
C PHE A 55 8.82 -10.12 -13.70
N GLU A 56 9.65 -10.63 -14.62
CA GLU A 56 9.18 -11.50 -15.71
C GLU A 56 8.56 -12.79 -15.20
N LYS A 57 9.12 -13.39 -14.14
CA LYS A 57 8.53 -14.57 -13.49
C LYS A 57 7.16 -14.29 -12.85
N ASN A 58 6.93 -13.08 -12.38
CA ASN A 58 5.70 -12.67 -11.70
C ASN A 58 4.67 -12.00 -12.64
N LYS A 59 5.04 -11.74 -13.90
CA LYS A 59 4.23 -11.04 -14.88
C LYS A 59 2.93 -11.80 -15.17
N GLY A 60 1.79 -11.11 -15.05
CA GLY A 60 0.46 -11.68 -15.27
C GLY A 60 -0.14 -12.44 -14.07
N SER A 61 0.52 -12.46 -12.92
CA SER A 61 -0.03 -13.10 -11.71
C SER A 61 -0.91 -12.16 -10.85
N GLY A 62 -0.89 -10.85 -11.08
CA GLY A 62 -1.57 -9.84 -10.26
C GLY A 62 -1.06 -9.76 -8.82
N LYS A 63 0.20 -10.15 -8.60
CA LYS A 63 0.85 -10.20 -7.29
C LYS A 63 2.00 -9.19 -7.20
N ALA A 64 2.36 -8.88 -5.97
CA ALA A 64 3.51 -8.09 -5.63
C ALA A 64 4.43 -8.87 -4.70
N ILE A 65 5.72 -8.75 -4.92
CA ILE A 65 6.78 -9.43 -4.17
C ILE A 65 7.50 -8.36 -3.36
N LEU A 66 7.57 -8.57 -2.05
CA LEU A 66 8.31 -7.74 -1.12
C LEU A 66 9.72 -8.31 -0.99
N LEU A 67 10.73 -7.46 -1.20
CA LEU A 67 12.13 -7.84 -1.17
C LEU A 67 12.87 -7.12 -0.03
N ASP A 68 13.81 -7.82 0.57
CA ASP A 68 14.78 -7.28 1.54
C ASP A 68 15.96 -6.57 0.83
N ASP A 69 16.91 -6.01 1.58
CA ASP A 69 18.13 -5.36 1.06
C ASP A 69 19.01 -6.34 0.27
N SER A 70 18.97 -7.63 0.64
CA SER A 70 19.71 -8.71 -0.04
C SER A 70 18.97 -9.32 -1.25
N LEU A 71 17.94 -8.65 -1.80
CA LEU A 71 17.02 -9.18 -2.83
C LEU A 71 16.33 -10.50 -2.44
N GLY A 72 16.22 -10.78 -1.15
CA GLY A 72 15.50 -11.95 -0.63
C GLY A 72 13.99 -11.73 -0.65
N GLU A 73 13.23 -12.71 -1.15
CA GLU A 73 11.76 -12.68 -1.15
C GLU A 73 11.21 -12.84 0.28
N LEU A 74 10.70 -11.75 0.86
CA LEU A 74 10.12 -11.76 2.20
C LEU A 74 8.70 -12.32 2.18
N SER A 75 7.88 -11.83 1.25
CA SER A 75 6.50 -12.27 1.12
C SER A 75 5.90 -11.88 -0.23
N ILE A 76 4.93 -12.69 -0.66
CA ILE A 76 4.16 -12.47 -1.88
C ILE A 76 2.75 -12.06 -1.46
N VAL A 77 2.32 -10.90 -1.95
CA VAL A 77 1.03 -10.29 -1.61
C VAL A 77 0.27 -9.94 -2.88
N SER A 78 -1.03 -9.76 -2.81
CA SER A 78 -1.78 -9.26 -3.97
C SER A 78 -1.58 -7.74 -4.12
N THR A 79 -1.61 -7.23 -5.34
CA THR A 79 -1.50 -5.78 -5.61
C THR A 79 -2.50 -4.94 -4.83
N ARG A 80 -3.72 -5.45 -4.62
CA ARG A 80 -4.77 -4.80 -3.82
C ARG A 80 -4.43 -4.69 -2.32
N SER A 81 -3.70 -5.66 -1.79
CA SER A 81 -3.37 -5.76 -0.36
C SER A 81 -1.98 -5.21 -0.03
N LEU A 82 -1.24 -4.74 -1.04
CA LEU A 82 0.13 -4.27 -0.94
C LEU A 82 0.27 -3.17 0.12
N ALA A 83 -0.58 -2.13 0.07
CA ALA A 83 -0.55 -1.03 1.04
C ALA A 83 -0.77 -1.50 2.49
N SER A 84 -1.67 -2.47 2.70
CA SER A 84 -1.91 -3.04 4.04
C SER A 84 -0.78 -3.94 4.51
N SER A 85 -0.09 -4.62 3.59
CA SER A 85 1.02 -5.49 3.92
C SER A 85 2.29 -4.70 4.25
N LEU A 86 2.59 -3.65 3.49
CA LEU A 86 3.71 -2.75 3.77
C LEU A 86 3.61 -2.10 5.15
N LYS A 87 2.41 -1.70 5.55
CA LYS A 87 2.18 -1.15 6.91
C LYS A 87 2.45 -2.13 8.05
N LYS A 88 2.43 -3.45 7.77
CA LYS A 88 2.64 -4.51 8.75
C LYS A 88 4.04 -5.12 8.67
N SER A 89 4.72 -4.93 7.55
CA SER A 89 6.01 -5.52 7.24
C SER A 89 7.09 -4.45 7.45
N SER A 90 8.14 -4.80 8.17
CA SER A 90 9.30 -3.94 8.41
C SER A 90 10.51 -4.55 7.71
N GLY A 91 11.41 -3.71 7.19
CA GLY A 91 12.62 -4.17 6.49
C GLY A 91 12.43 -4.43 4.99
N VAL A 92 11.33 -3.98 4.40
CA VAL A 92 11.15 -4.05 2.95
C VAL A 92 11.99 -2.97 2.28
N SER A 93 12.95 -3.36 1.46
CA SER A 93 13.85 -2.44 0.76
C SER A 93 13.41 -2.20 -0.68
N ALA A 94 12.84 -3.22 -1.33
CA ALA A 94 12.33 -3.12 -2.70
C ALA A 94 10.98 -3.84 -2.86
N VAL A 95 10.17 -3.37 -3.81
CA VAL A 95 8.86 -3.96 -4.11
C VAL A 95 8.69 -4.13 -5.61
N ILE A 96 8.34 -5.34 -6.04
CA ILE A 96 8.00 -5.65 -7.42
C ILE A 96 6.49 -5.83 -7.52
N VAL A 97 5.83 -5.13 -8.44
CA VAL A 97 4.37 -5.14 -8.59
C VAL A 97 3.99 -5.51 -10.02
N ASP A 98 3.24 -6.60 -10.17
CA ASP A 98 2.57 -6.91 -11.43
C ASP A 98 1.30 -6.06 -11.57
N GLY A 99 1.44 -4.87 -12.16
CA GLY A 99 0.33 -3.97 -12.45
C GLY A 99 0.60 -2.51 -12.12
N ALA A 100 -0.49 -1.77 -11.90
CA ALA A 100 -0.45 -0.33 -11.64
C ALA A 100 -0.24 -0.02 -10.16
N VAL A 101 0.77 0.79 -9.87
CA VAL A 101 1.00 1.31 -8.52
C VAL A 101 0.21 2.59 -8.34
N THR A 102 -0.72 2.57 -7.39
CA THR A 102 -1.60 3.69 -7.07
C THR A 102 -1.02 4.55 -5.94
N ALA A 103 -1.50 5.78 -5.80
CA ALA A 103 -1.08 6.71 -4.75
C ALA A 103 -1.07 6.13 -3.32
N PRO A 104 -2.08 5.37 -2.84
CA PRO A 104 -2.02 4.78 -1.50
C PRO A 104 -0.93 3.70 -1.35
N SER A 105 -0.59 2.99 -2.43
CA SER A 105 0.51 2.02 -2.43
C SER A 105 1.86 2.71 -2.38
N LEU A 106 2.05 3.80 -3.15
CA LEU A 106 3.27 4.61 -3.10
C LEU A 106 3.49 5.20 -1.71
N LYS A 107 2.44 5.79 -1.12
CA LYS A 107 2.54 6.37 0.22
C LYS A 107 2.89 5.33 1.28
N ALA A 108 2.26 4.16 1.22
CA ALA A 108 2.57 3.07 2.15
C ALA A 108 4.00 2.53 1.98
N ALA A 109 4.56 2.58 0.76
CA ALA A 109 5.94 2.20 0.49
C ALA A 109 6.94 3.23 1.01
N ASP A 110 6.64 4.51 0.83
CA ASP A 110 7.39 5.63 1.39
C ASP A 110 7.46 5.53 2.93
N GLU A 111 6.30 5.37 3.57
CA GLU A 111 6.18 5.20 5.03
C GLU A 111 6.91 3.95 5.55
N ALA A 112 7.05 2.91 4.72
CA ALA A 112 7.76 1.68 5.07
C ALA A 112 9.28 1.76 4.82
N GLY A 113 9.78 2.85 4.22
CA GLY A 113 11.20 3.04 3.90
C GLY A 113 11.66 2.29 2.65
N VAL A 114 10.75 1.97 1.73
CA VAL A 114 11.08 1.30 0.46
C VAL A 114 11.85 2.27 -0.44
N ARG A 115 12.98 1.81 -0.98
CA ARG A 115 13.86 2.63 -1.82
C ARG A 115 13.59 2.47 -3.31
N VAL A 116 13.18 1.26 -3.72
CA VAL A 116 13.00 0.89 -5.13
C VAL A 116 11.63 0.24 -5.33
N ILE A 117 10.87 0.73 -6.30
CA ILE A 117 9.61 0.11 -6.74
C ILE A 117 9.71 -0.21 -8.22
N VAL A 118 9.48 -1.48 -8.55
CA VAL A 118 9.43 -1.99 -9.92
C VAL A 118 7.99 -2.31 -10.27
N ALA A 119 7.47 -1.72 -11.35
CA ALA A 119 6.09 -1.98 -11.76
C ALA A 119 5.85 -1.79 -13.26
N SER A 120 4.74 -2.32 -13.76
CA SER A 120 4.31 -2.11 -15.15
C SER A 120 3.83 -0.67 -15.40
N SER A 121 3.22 -0.03 -14.41
CA SER A 121 2.65 1.30 -14.55
C SER A 121 2.58 2.04 -13.22
N PHE A 122 2.71 3.38 -13.26
CA PHE A 122 2.64 4.25 -12.11
C PHE A 122 1.53 5.28 -12.28
N ALA A 123 0.68 5.43 -11.27
CA ALA A 123 -0.38 6.43 -11.28
C ALA A 123 0.12 7.85 -10.95
N LYS A 124 1.28 7.96 -10.28
CA LYS A 124 1.92 9.22 -9.90
C LYS A 124 3.43 9.06 -9.93
N THR A 125 4.13 10.15 -10.23
CA THR A 125 5.59 10.23 -10.31
C THR A 125 6.21 11.16 -9.26
N ASP A 126 5.39 11.75 -8.39
CA ASP A 126 5.81 12.76 -7.41
C ASP A 126 6.18 12.09 -6.08
N THR A 127 7.29 11.33 -6.07
CA THR A 127 7.80 10.66 -4.87
C THR A 127 9.33 10.58 -4.90
N GLU A 128 9.97 10.57 -3.74
CA GLU A 128 11.44 10.46 -3.58
C GLU A 128 11.99 9.03 -3.82
N ILE A 129 11.10 8.09 -4.16
CA ILE A 129 11.41 6.66 -4.37
C ILE A 129 11.87 6.42 -5.81
N GLN A 130 12.84 5.52 -6.00
CA GLN A 130 13.27 5.12 -7.35
C GLN A 130 12.21 4.23 -8.00
N LEU A 131 11.62 4.71 -9.10
CA LEU A 131 10.60 4.02 -9.86
C LEU A 131 11.21 3.40 -11.12
N LEU A 132 11.13 2.08 -11.26
CA LEU A 132 11.56 1.35 -12.44
C LEU A 132 10.34 0.78 -13.17
N SER A 133 10.23 1.07 -14.46
CA SER A 133 9.16 0.54 -15.31
C SER A 133 9.71 -0.40 -16.37
N TYR A 134 9.15 -1.61 -16.45
CA TYR A 134 9.49 -2.65 -17.43
C TYR A 134 8.23 -3.22 -18.08
#